data_AF-A0A1R4K862-F1
#
_entry.id   AF-A0A1R4K862-F1
#
_cell.length_a   1.000
_cell.length_b   1.000
_cell.length_c   1.000
_cell.angle_alpha   90.00
_cell.angle_beta   90.00
_cell.angle_gamma   90.00
#
_symmetry.space_group_name_H-M   'P 1'
#
loop_
_entity.id
_entity.type
_entity.pdbx_description
1 polymer ?
#
loop_
_entity_poly.entity_id
_entity_poly.type
_entity_poly.pdbx_seq_one_letter_code
_entity_poly.pdbx_strand_id
1 'polypeptide(L)'
;MTIFKRKQIRRIMKKLILLSISCLLMQFSLGQSSIQGAYLCNEGEITRLWLFIDGYCSLTEYQQDKYISTKGGPFTYSDGKLDLQIEYSDLSSNLVGTAVHIPLKVVNGDLVDESGIVWKAADGKSQKLEGSWRITGRQDQGKMSEIPRGNRKTIKLLVGGYFQWIAINPLEKGFYGTGGGNYVFEDGKYTEHILFFSRDNSRVGAELNFNGEIKNGKWNHSGLSSKGDPISEIWTREK
;
A
#
# COMPACT_ATOMS: atom_id res chain seq x y z
N MET A 1 -7.65 60.14 -37.86
CA MET A 1 -8.20 58.84 -37.43
C MET A 1 -8.65 58.94 -35.98
N THR A 2 -9.97 58.97 -35.77
CA THR A 2 -10.65 59.55 -34.60
C THR A 2 -10.42 58.80 -33.29
N ILE A 3 -10.36 59.54 -32.18
CA ILE A 3 -10.13 59.06 -30.80
C ILE A 3 -11.03 57.87 -30.42
N PHE A 4 -12.23 57.81 -31.01
CA PHE A 4 -13.20 56.73 -30.83
C PHE A 4 -12.68 55.35 -31.32
N LYS A 5 -12.04 55.28 -32.49
CA LYS A 5 -11.47 54.03 -33.02
C LYS A 5 -10.35 53.48 -32.12
N ARG A 6 -9.51 54.35 -31.55
CA ARG A 6 -8.42 53.95 -30.63
C ARG A 6 -8.94 53.36 -29.30
N LYS A 7 -10.06 53.88 -28.78
CA LYS A 7 -10.68 53.38 -27.53
C LYS A 7 -11.30 51.99 -27.73
N GLN A 8 -11.92 51.76 -28.89
CA GLN A 8 -12.52 50.48 -29.25
C GLN A 8 -11.47 49.38 -29.50
N ILE A 9 -10.38 49.70 -30.20
CA ILE A 9 -9.26 48.76 -30.43
C ILE A 9 -8.58 48.36 -29.11
N ARG A 10 -8.35 49.31 -28.18
CA ARG A 10 -7.81 49.00 -26.84
C ARG A 10 -8.73 48.10 -26.01
N ARG A 11 -10.05 48.24 -26.18
CA ARG A 11 -11.05 47.43 -25.45
C ARG A 11 -11.14 46.02 -26.01
N ILE A 12 -10.97 45.85 -27.33
CA ILE A 12 -10.88 44.54 -28.00
C ILE A 12 -9.55 43.85 -27.65
N MET A 13 -8.42 44.56 -27.67
CA MET A 13 -7.12 44.01 -27.26
C MET A 13 -7.09 43.58 -25.79
N LYS A 14 -7.71 44.34 -24.88
CA LYS A 14 -7.85 43.92 -23.47
C LYS A 14 -8.71 42.68 -23.31
N LYS A 15 -9.79 42.54 -24.10
CA LYS A 15 -10.61 41.31 -24.11
C LYS A 15 -9.86 40.12 -24.72
N LEU A 16 -9.04 40.32 -25.75
CA LEU A 16 -8.19 39.27 -26.31
C LEU A 16 -7.07 38.84 -25.36
N ILE A 17 -6.45 39.78 -24.62
CA ILE A 17 -5.44 39.48 -23.59
C ILE A 17 -6.07 38.76 -22.39
N LEU A 18 -7.31 39.10 -22.00
CA LEU A 18 -8.05 38.39 -20.96
C LEU A 18 -8.51 36.99 -21.42
N LEU A 19 -8.82 36.80 -22.71
CA LEU A 19 -9.18 35.49 -23.26
C LEU A 19 -7.97 34.55 -23.37
N SER A 20 -6.79 35.08 -23.71
CA SER A 20 -5.56 34.29 -23.81
C SER A 20 -4.95 33.90 -22.45
N ILE A 21 -5.21 34.68 -21.38
CA ILE A 21 -4.82 34.31 -20.01
C ILE A 21 -5.77 33.26 -19.41
N SER A 22 -7.05 33.23 -19.80
CA SER A 22 -8.01 32.22 -19.34
C SER A 22 -7.77 30.83 -19.97
N CYS A 23 -7.08 30.75 -21.09
CA CYS A 23 -6.84 29.49 -21.81
C CYS A 23 -5.52 28.80 -21.42
N LEU A 24 -4.69 29.43 -20.59
CA LEU A 24 -3.39 28.92 -20.15
C LEU A 24 -3.42 28.27 -18.74
N LEU A 25 -4.61 27.88 -18.28
CA LEU A 25 -4.81 27.09 -17.06
C LEU A 25 -5.49 25.73 -17.36
N MET A 26 -5.36 25.21 -18.59
CA MET A 26 -5.31 23.77 -18.75
C MET A 26 -3.92 23.33 -18.29
N GLN A 27 -3.73 23.33 -16.97
CA GLN A 27 -2.70 22.49 -16.38
C GLN A 27 -3.04 21.08 -16.83
N PHE A 28 -2.19 20.54 -17.69
CA PHE A 28 -2.11 19.11 -17.92
C PHE A 28 -2.00 18.47 -16.54
N SER A 29 -3.11 17.93 -16.02
CA SER A 29 -3.01 16.80 -15.11
C SER A 29 -2.46 15.68 -15.99
N LEU A 30 -1.15 15.66 -16.20
CA LEU A 30 -0.47 14.41 -16.53
C LEU A 30 -0.98 13.46 -15.46
N GLY A 31 -1.83 12.50 -15.86
CA GLY A 31 -2.34 11.50 -14.95
C GLY A 31 -1.12 10.92 -14.27
N GLN A 32 -0.97 11.21 -12.97
CA GLN A 32 0.08 10.59 -12.19
C GLN A 32 -0.18 9.09 -12.35
N SER A 33 0.74 8.40 -13.02
CA SER A 33 0.64 6.95 -13.18
C SER A 33 0.80 6.39 -11.77
N SER A 34 -0.30 6.15 -11.07
CA SER A 34 -0.27 5.61 -9.73
C SER A 34 0.07 4.14 -9.85
N ILE A 35 1.19 3.73 -9.27
CA ILE A 35 1.44 2.30 -9.07
C ILE A 35 0.58 1.85 -7.87
N GLN A 36 -0.34 0.94 -8.15
CA GLN A 36 -1.17 0.26 -7.16
C GLN A 36 -1.36 -1.16 -7.65
N GLY A 37 -1.31 -2.13 -6.74
CA GLY A 37 -1.42 -3.54 -7.09
C GLY A 37 -0.46 -4.43 -6.32
N ALA A 38 -0.54 -5.72 -6.63
CA ALA A 38 0.46 -6.71 -6.26
C ALA A 38 1.29 -7.05 -7.51
N TYR A 39 2.61 -7.10 -7.35
CA TYR A 39 3.54 -7.39 -8.43
C TYR A 39 4.49 -8.50 -8.01
N LEU A 40 4.74 -9.45 -8.91
CA LEU A 40 5.49 -10.67 -8.64
C LEU A 40 6.72 -10.75 -9.52
N CYS A 41 7.83 -11.18 -8.93
CA CYS A 41 9.03 -11.60 -9.64
C CYS A 41 9.53 -12.90 -9.04
N ASN A 42 9.77 -13.92 -9.87
CA ASN A 42 10.33 -15.19 -9.43
C ASN A 42 11.80 -15.29 -9.86
N GLU A 43 12.68 -15.66 -8.94
CA GLU A 43 14.10 -15.93 -9.19
C GLU A 43 14.43 -17.34 -8.67
N GLY A 44 14.47 -18.31 -9.58
CA GLY A 44 14.50 -19.72 -9.21
C GLY A 44 13.26 -20.08 -8.38
N GLU A 45 13.48 -20.58 -7.17
CA GLU A 45 12.42 -20.98 -6.22
C GLU A 45 11.93 -19.81 -5.33
N ILE A 46 12.60 -18.65 -5.37
CA ILE A 46 12.24 -17.50 -4.55
C ILE A 46 11.17 -16.69 -5.26
N THR A 47 10.05 -16.49 -4.58
CA THR A 47 9.01 -15.54 -4.97
C THR A 47 9.25 -14.21 -4.27
N ARG A 48 9.31 -13.13 -5.06
CA ARG A 48 9.29 -11.75 -4.57
C ARG A 48 7.90 -11.16 -4.83
N LEU A 49 7.22 -10.76 -3.76
CA LEU A 49 5.92 -10.08 -3.82
C LEU A 49 6.10 -8.62 -3.41
N TRP A 50 5.70 -7.70 -4.29
CA TRP A 50 5.71 -6.27 -4.02
C TRP A 50 4.28 -5.72 -4.05
N LEU A 51 3.80 -5.31 -2.89
CA LEU A 51 2.48 -4.69 -2.72
C LEU A 51 2.61 -3.17 -2.75
N PHE A 52 1.74 -2.49 -3.49
CA PHE A 52 1.60 -1.04 -3.51
C PHE A 52 0.15 -0.65 -3.30
N ILE A 53 -0.13 0.11 -2.25
CA ILE A 53 -1.48 0.57 -1.95
C ILE A 53 -1.47 1.79 -1.03
N ASP A 54 -2.31 2.79 -1.30
CA ASP A 54 -2.47 4.00 -0.48
C ASP A 54 -1.14 4.69 -0.10
N GLY A 55 -0.19 4.77 -1.04
CA GLY A 55 1.12 5.38 -0.81
C GLY A 55 2.04 4.60 0.13
N TYR A 56 1.74 3.33 0.40
CA TYR A 56 2.57 2.43 1.18
C TYR A 56 2.93 1.19 0.36
N CYS A 57 4.19 0.75 0.43
CA CYS A 57 4.61 -0.47 -0.24
C CYS A 57 5.32 -1.45 0.69
N SER A 58 5.26 -2.72 0.33
CA SER A 58 5.99 -3.79 1.00
C SER A 58 6.53 -4.76 -0.02
N LEU A 59 7.84 -5.00 0.04
CA LEU A 59 8.52 -6.05 -0.67
C LEU A 59 8.79 -7.20 0.30
N THR A 60 8.32 -8.40 -0.07
CA THR A 60 8.52 -9.63 0.72
C THR A 60 9.08 -10.72 -0.17
N GLU A 61 10.06 -11.44 0.35
CA GLU A 61 10.63 -12.63 -0.28
C GLU A 61 10.28 -13.87 0.52
N TYR A 62 9.87 -14.92 -0.17
CA TYR A 62 9.58 -16.23 0.41
C TYR A 62 9.83 -17.33 -0.62
N GLN A 63 10.03 -18.55 -0.14
CA GLN A 63 10.26 -19.74 -0.96
C GLN A 63 9.48 -20.89 -0.34
N GLN A 64 8.56 -21.49 -1.11
CA GLN A 64 7.71 -22.58 -0.64
C GLN A 64 7.01 -22.22 0.69
N ASP A 65 7.34 -22.90 1.77
CA ASP A 65 6.81 -22.72 3.12
C ASP A 65 7.67 -21.80 4.01
N LYS A 66 8.71 -21.18 3.45
CA LYS A 66 9.71 -20.41 4.19
C LYS A 66 9.67 -18.93 3.85
N TYR A 67 9.41 -18.13 4.87
CA TYR A 67 9.67 -16.69 4.83
C TYR A 67 11.18 -16.40 4.74
N ILE A 68 11.58 -15.41 3.92
CA ILE A 68 12.98 -15.01 3.74
C ILE A 68 13.23 -13.59 4.26
N SER A 69 12.53 -12.58 3.75
CA SER A 69 12.79 -11.18 4.10
C SER A 69 11.62 -10.26 3.83
N THR A 70 11.60 -9.09 4.47
CA THR A 70 10.68 -8.02 4.12
C THR A 70 11.25 -6.63 4.42
N LYS A 71 10.94 -5.69 3.53
CA LYS A 71 11.19 -4.27 3.74
C LYS A 71 10.09 -3.44 3.08
N GLY A 72 9.81 -2.28 3.64
CA GLY A 72 8.76 -1.43 3.12
C GLY A 72 8.61 -0.13 3.87
N GLY A 73 7.62 0.64 3.44
CA GLY A 73 7.36 1.97 3.97
C GLY A 73 6.54 2.83 3.02
N PRO A 74 6.35 4.10 3.39
CA PRO A 74 5.71 5.09 2.54
C PRO A 74 6.50 5.30 1.24
N PHE A 75 5.78 5.48 0.13
CA PHE A 75 6.38 5.75 -1.16
C PHE A 75 5.68 6.88 -1.92
N THR A 76 6.42 7.51 -2.82
CA THR A 76 5.87 8.30 -3.92
C THR A 76 6.36 7.76 -5.25
N TYR A 77 5.54 7.89 -6.29
CA TYR A 77 5.92 7.50 -7.63
C TYR A 77 5.64 8.64 -8.62
N SER A 78 6.66 9.04 -9.36
CA SER A 78 6.58 10.08 -10.39
C SER A 78 7.71 9.90 -11.39
N ASP A 79 7.48 10.25 -12.65
CA ASP A 79 8.50 10.30 -13.71
C ASP A 79 9.35 9.01 -13.83
N GLY A 80 8.74 7.83 -13.67
CA GLY A 80 9.44 6.56 -13.75
C GLY A 80 10.37 6.27 -12.57
N LYS A 81 10.15 6.92 -11.43
CA LYS A 81 10.94 6.77 -10.20
C LYS A 81 10.03 6.51 -9.02
N LEU A 82 10.43 5.53 -8.24
CA LEU A 82 9.86 5.20 -6.94
C LEU A 82 10.78 5.76 -5.85
N ASP A 83 10.27 6.70 -5.06
CA ASP A 83 10.93 7.19 -3.86
C ASP A 83 10.34 6.47 -2.64
N LEU A 84 11.13 5.60 -2.01
CA LEU A 84 10.72 4.79 -0.86
C LEU A 84 11.41 5.31 0.40
N GLN A 85 10.62 5.65 1.42
CA GLN A 85 11.11 5.87 2.78
C GLN A 85 11.07 4.54 3.53
N ILE A 86 12.22 3.96 3.88
CA ILE A 86 12.27 2.67 4.55
C ILE A 86 11.82 2.83 6.00
N GLU A 87 10.61 2.35 6.30
CA GLU A 87 10.02 2.38 7.65
C GLU A 87 10.34 1.10 8.43
N TYR A 88 10.63 0.00 7.73
CA TYR A 88 11.13 -1.25 8.31
C TYR A 88 11.96 -2.06 7.29
N SER A 89 12.90 -2.84 7.80
CA SER A 89 13.67 -3.83 7.06
C SER A 89 14.17 -4.87 8.04
N ASP A 90 13.72 -6.11 7.92
CA ASP A 90 14.04 -7.17 8.88
C ASP A 90 15.50 -7.68 8.78
N LEU A 91 16.05 -7.71 7.57
CA LEU A 91 17.45 -8.09 7.33
C LEU A 91 18.46 -6.97 7.61
N SER A 92 18.02 -5.72 7.77
CA SER A 92 18.94 -4.56 7.85
C SER A 92 18.28 -3.36 8.52
N SER A 93 18.29 -3.35 9.85
CA SER A 93 17.76 -2.23 10.64
C SER A 93 18.46 -0.89 10.34
N ASN A 94 19.72 -0.91 9.89
CA ASN A 94 20.44 0.31 9.49
C ASN A 94 19.78 1.08 8.34
N LEU A 95 19.00 0.41 7.49
CA LEU A 95 18.24 1.04 6.41
C LEU A 95 17.00 1.79 6.93
N VAL A 96 16.53 1.49 8.14
CA VAL A 96 15.32 2.15 8.67
C VAL A 96 15.59 3.63 8.91
N GLY A 97 14.73 4.46 8.31
CA GLY A 97 14.83 5.92 8.28
C GLY A 97 15.58 6.49 7.07
N THR A 98 16.05 5.66 6.14
CA THR A 98 16.68 6.13 4.90
C THR A 98 15.68 6.21 3.74
N ALA A 99 16.03 7.02 2.73
CA ALA A 99 15.33 7.09 1.47
C ALA A 99 16.06 6.27 0.40
N VAL A 100 15.32 5.55 -0.44
CA VAL A 100 15.82 4.84 -1.61
C VAL A 100 15.09 5.34 -2.85
N HIS A 101 15.85 5.58 -3.92
CA HIS A 101 15.33 6.05 -5.20
C HIS A 101 15.51 4.93 -6.22
N ILE A 102 14.41 4.39 -6.74
CA ILE A 102 14.42 3.22 -7.64
C ILE A 102 13.84 3.65 -8.98
N PRO A 103 14.63 3.68 -10.07
CA PRO A 103 14.07 3.81 -11.41
C PRO A 103 13.19 2.60 -11.72
N LEU A 104 11.92 2.86 -12.02
CA LEU A 104 10.89 1.84 -12.18
C LEU A 104 9.89 2.30 -13.24
N LYS A 105 9.88 1.63 -14.39
CA LYS A 105 8.99 1.95 -15.52
C LYS A 105 7.74 1.09 -15.46
N VAL A 106 6.59 1.67 -15.78
CA VAL A 106 5.37 0.90 -16.05
C VAL A 106 5.32 0.56 -17.54
N VAL A 107 5.24 -0.72 -17.87
CA VAL A 107 5.17 -1.21 -19.27
C VAL A 107 4.06 -2.24 -19.36
N ASN A 108 2.99 -1.93 -20.09
CA ASN A 108 1.80 -2.79 -20.24
C ASN A 108 1.20 -3.28 -18.91
N GLY A 109 1.26 -2.44 -17.87
CA GLY A 109 0.78 -2.78 -16.52
C GLY A 109 1.80 -3.46 -15.62
N ASP A 110 2.89 -4.03 -16.17
CA ASP A 110 4.00 -4.58 -15.40
C ASP A 110 4.96 -3.46 -14.96
N LEU A 111 5.80 -3.73 -13.94
CA LEU A 111 6.89 -2.84 -13.54
C LEU A 111 8.23 -3.40 -14.05
N VAL A 112 9.09 -2.53 -14.55
CA VAL A 112 10.43 -2.89 -15.04
C VAL A 112 11.45 -2.00 -14.35
N ASP A 113 12.35 -2.59 -13.57
CA ASP A 113 13.41 -1.83 -12.91
C ASP A 113 14.60 -1.56 -13.85
N GLU A 114 15.57 -0.77 -13.38
CA GLU A 114 16.74 -0.39 -14.17
C GLU A 114 17.64 -1.57 -14.60
N SER A 115 17.60 -2.68 -13.85
CA SER A 115 18.35 -3.88 -14.18
C SER A 115 17.68 -4.72 -15.28
N GLY A 116 16.43 -4.37 -15.63
CA GLY A 116 15.61 -5.09 -16.61
C GLY A 116 14.77 -6.20 -16.00
N ILE A 117 14.75 -6.35 -14.67
CA ILE A 117 13.84 -7.29 -14.00
C ILE A 117 12.40 -6.82 -14.22
N VAL A 118 11.56 -7.77 -14.63
CA VAL A 118 10.13 -7.54 -14.86
C VAL A 118 9.33 -8.08 -13.67
N TRP A 119 8.60 -7.18 -13.03
CA TRP A 119 7.64 -7.47 -11.97
C TRP A 119 6.25 -7.55 -12.59
N LYS A 120 5.73 -8.77 -12.69
CA LYS A 120 4.44 -9.06 -13.30
C LYS A 120 3.31 -8.59 -12.41
N ALA A 121 2.40 -7.78 -12.95
CA ALA A 121 1.18 -7.44 -12.23
C ALA A 121 0.36 -8.72 -11.99
N ALA A 122 -0.10 -8.91 -10.76
CA ALA A 122 -0.99 -10.02 -10.44
C ALA A 122 -2.41 -9.74 -10.98
N ASP A 123 -3.08 -10.79 -11.46
CA ASP A 123 -4.48 -10.74 -11.95
C ASP A 123 -5.50 -10.77 -10.79
N GLY A 124 -5.23 -9.96 -9.77
CA GLY A 124 -6.03 -9.86 -8.56
C GLY A 124 -7.29 -9.04 -8.77
N LYS A 125 -8.43 -9.49 -8.23
CA LYS A 125 -9.66 -8.69 -8.21
C LYS A 125 -9.64 -7.70 -7.05
N SER A 126 -10.09 -6.48 -7.32
CA SER A 126 -10.34 -5.48 -6.27
C SER A 126 -11.51 -5.91 -5.38
N GLN A 127 -11.35 -5.71 -4.07
CA GLN A 127 -12.30 -6.13 -3.05
C GLN A 127 -12.58 -4.97 -2.08
N LYS A 128 -13.70 -5.03 -1.34
CA LYS A 128 -14.14 -3.91 -0.48
C LYS A 128 -13.14 -3.53 0.63
N LEU A 129 -12.25 -4.44 1.03
CA LEU A 129 -11.23 -4.19 2.04
C LEU A 129 -9.92 -3.62 1.48
N GLU A 130 -9.78 -3.42 0.18
CA GLU A 130 -8.54 -2.88 -0.39
C GLU A 130 -8.12 -1.58 0.27
N GLY A 131 -6.84 -1.47 0.59
CA GLY A 131 -6.16 -0.30 1.11
C GLY A 131 -5.16 -0.61 2.22
N SER A 132 -4.58 0.46 2.77
CA SER A 132 -3.71 0.39 3.94
C SER A 132 -4.50 0.64 5.22
N TRP A 133 -4.34 -0.25 6.20
CA TRP A 133 -5.06 -0.23 7.46
C TRP A 133 -4.10 -0.25 8.64
N ARG A 134 -4.48 0.39 9.74
CA ARG A 134 -3.79 0.34 11.02
C ARG A 134 -4.72 -0.17 12.09
N ILE A 135 -4.23 -1.06 12.95
CA ILE A 135 -4.99 -1.49 14.12
C ILE A 135 -5.12 -0.33 15.12
N THR A 136 -6.34 -0.08 15.57
CA THR A 136 -6.71 1.04 16.46
C THR A 136 -7.57 0.59 17.62
N GLY A 137 -8.06 -0.64 17.62
CA GLY A 137 -8.70 -1.24 18.77
C GLY A 137 -8.43 -2.72 18.82
N ARG A 138 -8.34 -3.26 20.03
CA ARG A 138 -8.22 -4.69 20.27
C ARG A 138 -8.97 -5.04 21.55
N GLN A 139 -9.68 -6.17 21.51
CA GLN A 139 -10.28 -6.72 22.70
C GLN A 139 -9.21 -7.31 23.62
N ASP A 140 -9.28 -6.94 24.89
CA ASP A 140 -8.51 -7.52 25.97
C ASP A 140 -9.46 -7.87 27.12
N GLN A 141 -9.38 -9.11 27.62
CA GLN A 141 -10.24 -9.63 28.69
C GLN A 141 -11.74 -9.33 28.50
N GLY A 142 -12.24 -9.42 27.26
CA GLY A 142 -13.65 -9.18 26.94
C GLY A 142 -14.03 -7.71 26.72
N LYS A 143 -13.11 -6.76 26.94
CA LYS A 143 -13.35 -5.33 26.74
C LYS A 143 -12.58 -4.81 25.52
N MET A 144 -13.25 -4.06 24.67
CA MET A 144 -12.58 -3.35 23.57
C MET A 144 -11.75 -2.18 24.12
N SER A 145 -10.45 -2.20 23.85
CA SER A 145 -9.50 -1.15 24.22
C SER A 145 -9.01 -0.42 22.98
N GLU A 146 -8.97 0.91 23.03
CA GLU A 146 -8.38 1.72 21.97
C GLU A 146 -6.84 1.66 22.03
N ILE A 147 -6.22 1.57 20.86
CA ILE A 147 -4.77 1.59 20.69
C ILE A 147 -4.40 3.00 20.21
N PRO A 148 -3.78 3.83 21.06
CA PRO A 148 -3.40 5.18 20.67
C PRO A 148 -2.35 5.15 19.56
N ARG A 149 -2.35 6.18 18.70
CA ARG A 149 -1.34 6.32 17.66
C ARG A 149 0.03 6.55 18.29
N GLY A 150 1.02 5.81 17.82
CA GLY A 150 2.41 5.86 18.31
C GLY A 150 3.37 5.21 17.33
N ASN A 151 4.67 5.22 17.68
CA ASN A 151 5.73 4.69 16.81
C ASN A 151 5.56 3.18 16.60
N ARG A 152 5.32 2.42 17.67
CA ARG A 152 4.94 1.02 17.55
C ARG A 152 3.56 0.92 16.90
N LYS A 153 3.47 0.22 15.77
CA LYS A 153 2.24 0.05 15.01
C LYS A 153 2.16 -1.32 14.36
N THR A 154 0.92 -1.77 14.13
CA THR A 154 0.66 -2.87 13.20
C THR A 154 -0.20 -2.32 12.07
N ILE A 155 0.28 -2.50 10.85
CA ILE A 155 -0.43 -2.14 9.63
C ILE A 155 -0.82 -3.41 8.87
N LYS A 156 -1.87 -3.32 8.05
CA LYS A 156 -2.27 -4.36 7.12
C LYS A 156 -2.51 -3.73 5.74
N LEU A 157 -1.78 -4.21 4.74
CA LEU A 157 -1.97 -3.86 3.34
C LEU A 157 -2.88 -4.90 2.72
N LEU A 158 -3.93 -4.48 2.01
CA LEU A 158 -4.80 -5.35 1.23
C LEU A 158 -4.91 -4.79 -0.19
N VAL A 159 -4.52 -5.54 -1.21
CA VAL A 159 -4.57 -5.08 -2.61
C VAL A 159 -4.53 -6.27 -3.57
N GLY A 160 -5.39 -6.27 -4.59
CA GLY A 160 -5.42 -7.29 -5.64
C GLY A 160 -5.58 -8.72 -5.10
N GLY A 161 -6.37 -8.92 -4.05
CA GLY A 161 -6.49 -10.22 -3.38
C GLY A 161 -5.25 -10.70 -2.63
N TYR A 162 -4.23 -9.85 -2.46
CA TYR A 162 -3.10 -10.09 -1.56
C TYR A 162 -3.23 -9.29 -0.28
N PHE A 163 -2.77 -9.86 0.82
CA PHE A 163 -2.67 -9.15 2.09
C PHE A 163 -1.29 -9.36 2.71
N GLN A 164 -0.91 -8.40 3.55
CA GLN A 164 0.20 -8.55 4.47
C GLN A 164 -0.06 -7.69 5.70
N TRP A 165 0.07 -8.26 6.89
CA TRP A 165 0.17 -7.47 8.12
C TRP A 165 1.62 -7.35 8.56
N ILE A 166 2.01 -6.21 9.12
CA ILE A 166 3.38 -5.88 9.52
C ILE A 166 3.34 -5.20 10.90
N ALA A 167 4.05 -5.76 11.89
CA ALA A 167 4.20 -5.19 13.22
C ALA A 167 5.60 -4.61 13.42
N ILE A 168 5.71 -3.29 13.62
CA ILE A 168 6.99 -2.53 13.60
C ILE A 168 7.02 -1.43 14.67
N ASN A 169 8.22 -0.92 14.96
CA ASN A 169 8.47 0.34 15.65
C ASN A 169 9.59 1.09 14.90
N PRO A 170 9.25 2.02 14.00
CA PRO A 170 10.24 2.68 13.15
C PRO A 170 11.25 3.51 13.93
N LEU A 171 10.82 4.13 15.05
CA LEU A 171 11.71 4.94 15.90
C LEU A 171 12.82 4.09 16.52
N GLU A 172 12.49 2.88 16.97
CA GLU A 172 13.46 1.92 17.53
C GLU A 172 14.10 1.03 16.46
N LYS A 173 13.76 1.24 15.18
CA LYS A 173 14.13 0.36 14.06
C LYS A 173 13.71 -1.10 14.30
N GLY A 174 12.64 -1.29 15.07
CA GLY A 174 12.14 -2.58 15.50
C GLY A 174 11.23 -3.21 14.45
N PHE A 175 11.54 -4.46 14.09
CA PHE A 175 10.64 -5.34 13.35
C PHE A 175 10.19 -6.45 14.28
N TYR A 176 8.87 -6.61 14.44
CA TYR A 176 8.32 -7.62 15.34
C TYR A 176 7.74 -8.79 14.59
N GLY A 177 7.31 -8.66 13.34
CA GLY A 177 6.89 -9.79 12.52
C GLY A 177 5.92 -9.39 11.43
N THR A 178 5.74 -10.30 10.48
CA THR A 178 4.79 -10.17 9.38
C THR A 178 4.22 -11.51 9.00
N GLY A 179 2.98 -11.52 8.52
CA GLY A 179 2.39 -12.62 7.80
C GLY A 179 1.58 -12.09 6.63
N GLY A 180 1.46 -12.89 5.58
CA GLY A 180 0.76 -12.47 4.37
C GLY A 180 0.52 -13.61 3.41
N GLY A 181 -0.20 -13.29 2.35
CA GLY A 181 -0.64 -14.25 1.34
C GLY A 181 -1.84 -13.72 0.59
N ASN A 182 -2.82 -14.58 0.32
CA ASN A 182 -4.04 -14.22 -0.39
C ASN A 182 -5.20 -13.99 0.57
N TYR A 183 -6.14 -13.14 0.17
CA TYR A 183 -7.37 -12.96 0.91
C TYR A 183 -8.60 -12.89 0.00
N VAL A 184 -9.73 -13.28 0.58
CA VAL A 184 -11.07 -13.08 0.01
C VAL A 184 -11.95 -12.40 1.05
N PHE A 185 -12.73 -11.42 0.62
CA PHE A 185 -13.72 -10.73 1.43
C PHE A 185 -15.08 -10.69 0.74
N GLU A 186 -15.94 -11.62 1.11
CA GLU A 186 -17.26 -11.83 0.52
C GLU A 186 -18.28 -12.10 1.63
N ASP A 187 -19.49 -11.53 1.51
CA ASP A 187 -20.60 -11.73 2.44
C ASP A 187 -20.26 -11.57 3.94
N GLY A 188 -19.38 -10.62 4.26
CA GLY A 188 -18.95 -10.33 5.64
C GLY A 188 -17.96 -11.34 6.21
N LYS A 189 -17.40 -12.22 5.38
CA LYS A 189 -16.34 -13.16 5.72
C LYS A 189 -15.03 -12.69 5.12
N TYR A 190 -13.99 -12.66 5.95
CA TYR A 190 -12.62 -12.36 5.54
C TYR A 190 -11.79 -13.62 5.74
N THR A 191 -11.31 -14.21 4.65
CA THR A 191 -10.53 -15.44 4.67
C THR A 191 -9.10 -15.14 4.22
N GLU A 192 -8.13 -15.55 5.01
CA GLU A 192 -6.70 -15.43 4.72
C GLU A 192 -6.12 -16.81 4.38
N HIS A 193 -5.43 -16.92 3.25
CA HIS A 193 -4.58 -18.06 2.90
C HIS A 193 -3.12 -17.66 3.07
N ILE A 194 -2.41 -18.29 4.01
CA ILE A 194 -1.06 -17.90 4.43
C ILE A 194 -0.03 -18.41 3.41
N LEU A 195 0.72 -17.50 2.79
CA LEU A 195 1.86 -17.82 1.91
C LEU A 195 3.21 -17.68 2.62
N PHE A 196 3.29 -16.79 3.61
CA PHE A 196 4.50 -16.59 4.39
C PHE A 196 4.16 -16.11 5.80
N PHE A 197 4.99 -16.51 6.77
CA PHE A 197 4.86 -16.05 8.14
C PHE A 197 6.21 -15.99 8.86
N SER A 198 6.67 -14.79 9.21
CA SER A 198 8.05 -14.58 9.66
C SER A 198 8.38 -15.17 11.04
N ARG A 199 7.36 -15.54 11.82
CA ARG A 199 7.52 -16.06 13.19
C ARG A 199 7.34 -17.57 13.28
N ASP A 200 6.65 -18.19 12.32
CA ASP A 200 6.27 -19.60 12.39
C ASP A 200 5.90 -20.12 10.99
N ASN A 201 6.89 -20.70 10.30
CA ASN A 201 6.69 -21.28 8.96
C ASN A 201 5.68 -22.44 8.96
N SER A 202 5.42 -23.10 10.09
CA SER A 202 4.44 -24.20 10.16
C SER A 202 3.00 -23.76 9.90
N ARG A 203 2.75 -22.45 9.76
CA ARG A 203 1.44 -21.87 9.42
C ARG A 203 1.25 -21.61 7.93
N VAL A 204 2.27 -21.78 7.09
CA VAL A 204 2.10 -21.62 5.65
C VAL A 204 1.15 -22.69 5.11
N GLY A 205 0.24 -22.30 4.21
CA GLY A 205 -0.85 -23.12 3.70
C GLY A 205 -2.08 -23.19 4.61
N ALA A 206 -2.06 -22.59 5.80
CA ALA A 206 -3.24 -22.49 6.64
C ALA A 206 -4.27 -21.54 6.04
N GLU A 207 -5.55 -21.91 6.18
CA GLU A 207 -6.69 -21.01 5.94
C GLU A 207 -7.26 -20.51 7.26
N LEU A 208 -7.32 -19.18 7.41
CA LEU A 208 -7.88 -18.53 8.58
C LEU A 208 -9.16 -17.81 8.18
N ASN A 209 -10.24 -18.07 8.93
CA ASN A 209 -11.56 -17.54 8.64
C ASN A 209 -12.00 -16.55 9.72
N PHE A 210 -12.36 -15.35 9.30
CA PHE A 210 -12.76 -14.25 10.17
C PHE A 210 -14.11 -13.68 9.73
N ASN A 211 -14.80 -13.05 10.67
CA ASN A 211 -15.87 -12.12 10.38
C ASN A 211 -15.25 -10.73 10.12
N GLY A 212 -15.77 -10.04 9.11
CA GLY A 212 -15.33 -8.71 8.73
C GLY A 212 -16.51 -7.80 8.43
N GLU A 213 -16.49 -6.58 8.97
CA GLU A 213 -17.53 -5.59 8.73
C GLU A 213 -16.95 -4.18 8.71
N ILE A 214 -17.29 -3.37 7.71
CA ILE A 214 -16.93 -1.95 7.69
C ILE A 214 -18.11 -1.13 8.23
N LYS A 215 -17.91 -0.49 9.38
CA LYS A 215 -18.87 0.43 10.03
C LYS A 215 -18.21 1.79 10.25
N ASN A 216 -18.82 2.86 9.73
CA ASN A 216 -18.32 4.24 9.88
C ASN A 216 -16.84 4.41 9.48
N GLY A 217 -16.42 3.73 8.40
CA GLY A 217 -15.03 3.76 7.92
C GLY A 217 -14.02 2.99 8.78
N LYS A 218 -14.50 2.25 9.81
CA LYS A 218 -13.70 1.33 10.62
C LYS A 218 -14.02 -0.11 10.23
N TRP A 219 -12.99 -0.92 10.06
CA TRP A 219 -13.14 -2.35 9.80
C TRP A 219 -13.05 -3.12 11.12
N ASN A 220 -14.16 -3.76 11.49
CA ASN A 220 -14.23 -4.69 12.60
C ASN A 220 -13.83 -6.08 12.09
N HIS A 221 -12.81 -6.67 12.70
CA HIS A 221 -12.20 -7.93 12.34
C HIS A 221 -12.23 -8.87 13.55
N SER A 222 -12.88 -10.05 13.44
CA SER A 222 -12.95 -10.98 14.56
C SER A 222 -12.97 -12.45 14.13
N GLY A 223 -12.49 -13.33 14.99
CA GLY A 223 -12.40 -14.77 14.70
C GLY A 223 -11.35 -15.44 15.57
N LEU A 224 -10.69 -16.46 15.04
CA LEU A 224 -9.61 -17.16 15.73
C LEU A 224 -8.29 -16.88 15.02
N SER A 225 -7.26 -16.55 15.80
CA SER A 225 -5.89 -16.46 15.29
C SER A 225 -5.38 -17.83 14.79
N SER A 226 -4.23 -17.85 14.13
CA SER A 226 -3.56 -19.09 13.72
C SER A 226 -3.18 -20.04 14.88
N LYS A 227 -3.22 -19.55 16.12
CA LYS A 227 -3.01 -20.34 17.34
C LYS A 227 -4.32 -20.83 17.98
N GLY A 228 -5.47 -20.45 17.43
CA GLY A 228 -6.78 -20.77 17.99
C GLY A 228 -7.29 -19.77 19.03
N ASP A 229 -6.50 -18.75 19.38
CA ASP A 229 -6.93 -17.71 20.33
C ASP A 229 -7.96 -16.77 19.70
N PRO A 230 -9.06 -16.40 20.40
CA PRO A 230 -10.02 -15.45 19.88
C PRO A 230 -9.40 -14.07 19.69
N ILE A 231 -9.73 -13.44 18.56
CA ILE A 231 -9.36 -12.06 18.26
C ILE A 231 -10.61 -11.25 17.95
N SER A 232 -10.58 -9.99 18.39
CA SER A 232 -11.53 -8.96 17.96
C SER A 232 -10.76 -7.65 17.91
N GLU A 233 -10.71 -7.05 16.73
CA GLU A 233 -9.85 -5.94 16.38
C GLU A 233 -10.63 -4.90 15.59
N ILE A 234 -10.20 -3.65 15.72
CA ILE A 234 -10.71 -2.51 14.94
C ILE A 234 -9.55 -1.94 14.14
N TRP A 235 -9.76 -1.84 12.84
CA TRP A 235 -8.81 -1.32 11.88
C TRP A 235 -9.35 -0.03 11.26
N THR A 236 -8.50 0.99 11.14
CA THR A 236 -8.82 2.25 10.44
C THR A 236 -7.87 2.44 9.28
N ARG A 237 -8.27 3.21 8.26
CA ARG A 237 -7.37 3.60 7.17
C ARG A 237 -6.09 4.22 7.72
N GLU A 238 -4.94 3.69 7.33
CA GLU A 238 -3.66 4.35 7.54
C GLU A 238 -3.51 5.39 6.41
N LYS A 239 -3.34 6.65 6.81
CA LYS A 239 -3.16 7.79 5.92
C LYS A 239 -1.84 8.48 6.26
#